data_AF-A0A936IY75-F1
#
_entry.id   AF-A0A936IY75-F1
#
_cell.length_a   1.000
_cell.length_b   1.000
_cell.length_c   1.000
_cell.angle_alpha   90.00
_cell.angle_beta   90.00
_cell.angle_gamma   90.00
#
_symmetry.space_group_name_H-M   'P 1'
#
loop_
_entity.id
_entity.type
_entity.pdbx_description
1 polymer ?
#
loop_
_entity_poly.entity_id
_entity_poly.type
_entity_poly.pdbx_seq_one_letter_code
_entity_poly.pdbx_strand_id
1 'polypeptide(L)'
;MKSTRSVAVLTFLIGILLCIPGFLTTEVSAQSSKTIVVVNKTGVVISALYVTPHSSKEWGEDILGADVLPSNDEIGIVFSRKETAKLWDLRVEDDEGTYIEWENLDLRAISKVTLYYKNGKATAIFDNAIPDMAGNWIGYYDDGTRSPYVWRITQNGSNLAITDTKNSSTKSRGTVQGNSVRALDFATQNGTLSADGTRISWSDGVVWVKAAKAPDLNGVWVGYYDDGTRSPYVWNIGHIDSTLTIQDARPGGTTRSRGTIQGNSIRALDFATKNGTLSADGNRITWSDGVVWVRQ
;
A
#
# COMPACT_ATOMS: atom_id res chain seq x y z
N MET A 1 -82.91 -17.84 14.35
CA MET A 1 -83.62 -17.82 13.06
C MET A 1 -82.73 -17.12 12.04
N LYS A 2 -82.60 -17.74 10.87
CA LYS A 2 -81.72 -17.39 9.75
C LYS A 2 -82.15 -16.05 9.10
N SER A 3 -81.20 -15.33 8.50
CA SER A 3 -81.26 -14.82 7.11
C SER A 3 -80.53 -13.48 6.92
N THR A 4 -79.27 -13.59 6.51
CA THR A 4 -78.70 -13.05 5.26
C THR A 4 -79.56 -12.09 4.43
N ARG A 5 -78.98 -10.95 3.99
CA ARG A 5 -78.92 -10.55 2.58
C ARG A 5 -77.62 -9.79 2.25
N SER A 6 -77.04 -10.21 1.12
CA SER A 6 -75.76 -9.91 0.46
C SER A 6 -75.63 -8.43 -0.01
N VAL A 7 -74.49 -7.91 -0.48
CA VAL A 7 -73.84 -8.21 -1.78
C VAL A 7 -72.43 -7.57 -1.90
N ALA A 8 -71.49 -8.36 -2.48
CA ALA A 8 -70.29 -8.09 -3.32
C ALA A 8 -69.25 -7.02 -2.88
N VAL A 9 -68.01 -7.39 -2.52
CA VAL A 9 -66.85 -7.82 -3.37
C VAL A 9 -66.22 -6.68 -4.17
N LEU A 10 -65.00 -6.29 -3.78
CA LEU A 10 -63.94 -5.98 -4.74
C LEU A 10 -62.57 -6.32 -4.13
N THR A 11 -61.93 -7.33 -4.72
CA THR A 11 -60.57 -7.80 -4.47
C THR A 11 -59.58 -6.88 -5.19
N PHE A 12 -58.48 -6.45 -4.54
CA PHE A 12 -57.19 -6.36 -5.23
C PHE A 12 -56.00 -6.45 -4.29
N LEU A 13 -54.93 -7.02 -4.84
CA LEU A 13 -53.78 -7.64 -4.19
C LEU A 13 -52.78 -6.70 -3.50
N ILE A 14 -52.13 -7.34 -2.53
CA ILE A 14 -50.84 -7.08 -1.87
C ILE A 14 -49.78 -6.46 -2.79
N GLY A 15 -49.24 -5.31 -2.38
CA GLY A 15 -47.96 -4.78 -2.82
C GLY A 15 -47.11 -4.45 -1.58
N ILE A 16 -46.37 -5.44 -1.07
CA ILE A 16 -45.36 -5.20 -0.02
C ILE A 16 -44.11 -4.69 -0.72
N LEU A 17 -43.91 -3.38 -0.68
CA LEU A 17 -42.67 -2.73 -1.05
C LEU A 17 -41.67 -2.93 0.10
N LEU A 18 -40.86 -3.98 0.00
CA LEU A 18 -39.68 -4.20 0.85
C LEU A 18 -38.62 -3.15 0.49
N CYS A 19 -38.63 -2.01 1.19
CA CYS A 19 -37.49 -1.10 1.27
C CYS A 19 -36.33 -1.83 1.94
N ILE A 20 -35.42 -2.40 1.16
CA ILE A 20 -34.12 -2.85 1.66
C ILE A 20 -33.31 -1.58 1.93
N PRO A 21 -32.87 -1.30 3.17
CA PRO A 21 -31.93 -0.21 3.41
C PRO A 21 -30.64 -0.54 2.66
N GLY A 22 -30.28 0.31 1.70
CA GLY A 22 -28.98 0.27 1.06
C GLY A 22 -27.92 0.42 2.14
N PHE A 23 -27.23 -0.69 2.44
CA PHE A 23 -25.96 -0.63 3.16
C PHE A 23 -25.00 0.15 2.27
N LEU A 24 -24.82 1.43 2.59
CA LEU A 24 -23.64 2.18 2.17
C LEU A 24 -22.46 1.47 2.82
N THR A 25 -21.80 0.60 2.07
CA THR A 25 -20.49 0.08 2.47
C THR A 25 -19.55 1.26 2.43
N THR A 26 -19.28 1.88 3.58
CA THR A 26 -18.17 2.81 3.70
C THR A 26 -16.91 2.01 3.40
N GLU A 27 -16.31 2.28 2.26
CA GLU A 27 -15.01 1.73 1.91
C GLU A 27 -14.03 2.16 3.00
N VAL A 28 -13.67 1.22 3.88
CA VAL A 28 -12.50 1.39 4.74
C VAL A 28 -11.31 1.26 3.81
N SER A 29 -10.89 2.39 3.23
CA SER A 29 -9.56 2.52 2.65
C SER A 29 -8.59 2.06 3.73
N ALA A 30 -7.86 0.97 3.48
CA ALA A 30 -6.74 0.53 4.30
C ALA A 30 -5.64 1.60 4.17
N GLN A 31 -5.81 2.68 4.95
CA GLN A 31 -5.00 3.87 4.94
C GLN A 31 -3.70 3.54 5.64
N SER A 32 -2.76 3.03 4.86
CA SER A 32 -1.46 2.53 5.26
C SER A 32 -0.72 3.51 6.20
N SER A 33 -0.71 3.27 7.51
CA SER A 33 -0.16 4.19 8.53
C SER A 33 1.38 4.20 8.53
N LYS A 34 2.03 5.30 8.97
CA LYS A 34 3.49 5.33 9.11
C LYS A 34 3.88 4.90 10.52
N THR A 35 4.78 3.93 10.66
CA THR A 35 5.33 3.53 11.96
C THR A 35 6.77 4.04 12.11
N ILE A 36 7.11 4.60 13.27
CA ILE A 36 8.47 4.95 13.68
C ILE A 36 8.82 4.12 14.91
N VAL A 37 10.02 3.56 14.94
CA VAL A 37 10.51 2.78 16.08
C VAL A 37 11.28 3.70 17.03
N VAL A 38 10.95 3.69 18.31
CA VAL A 38 11.73 4.36 19.36
C VAL A 38 12.43 3.29 20.19
N VAL A 39 13.74 3.41 20.36
CA VAL A 39 14.56 2.48 21.13
C VAL A 39 15.11 3.17 22.36
N ASN A 40 14.94 2.53 23.51
CA ASN A 40 15.48 3.02 24.76
C ASN A 40 16.93 2.52 24.95
N LYS A 41 17.92 3.41 24.80
CA LYS A 41 19.32 3.20 25.21
C LYS A 41 19.76 4.21 26.27
N THR A 42 18.81 4.73 27.04
CA THR A 42 19.07 5.72 28.11
C THR A 42 19.71 5.08 29.34
N GLY A 43 19.51 3.77 29.54
CA GLY A 43 19.97 3.04 30.72
C GLY A 43 18.93 2.94 31.83
N VAL A 44 17.80 3.63 31.72
CA VAL A 44 16.69 3.62 32.68
C VAL A 44 15.40 3.10 32.03
N VAL A 45 14.43 2.67 32.84
CA VAL A 45 13.09 2.33 32.34
C VAL A 45 12.35 3.62 32.04
N ILE A 46 11.72 3.70 30.87
CA ILE A 46 10.84 4.82 30.50
C ILE A 46 9.42 4.43 30.88
N SER A 47 8.78 5.25 31.72
CA SER A 47 7.42 5.05 32.23
C SER A 47 6.37 5.84 31.45
N ALA A 48 6.75 6.91 30.76
CA ALA A 48 5.87 7.63 29.85
C ALA A 48 6.63 8.15 28.61
N LEU A 49 5.97 8.18 27.46
CA LEU A 49 6.50 8.63 26.18
C LEU A 49 5.49 9.53 25.49
N TYR A 50 5.90 10.74 25.14
CA TYR A 50 5.07 11.71 24.44
C TYR A 50 5.71 12.11 23.12
N VAL A 51 4.90 12.28 22.08
CA VAL A 51 5.33 12.82 20.78
C VAL A 51 4.30 13.80 20.28
N THR A 52 4.72 15.04 20.04
CA THR A 52 3.83 16.14 19.66
C THR A 52 4.44 16.98 18.53
N PRO A 53 3.65 17.61 17.65
CA PRO A 53 4.18 18.57 16.68
C PRO A 53 5.01 19.64 17.39
N HIS A 54 6.15 20.04 16.82
CA HIS A 54 7.02 21.08 17.43
C HIS A 54 6.30 22.44 17.61
N SER A 55 5.23 22.68 16.85
CA SER A 55 4.39 23.87 17.01
C SER A 55 3.35 23.77 18.14
N SER A 56 3.20 22.59 18.75
CA SER A 56 2.27 22.36 19.85
C SER A 56 2.82 22.98 21.13
N LYS A 57 1.90 23.43 21.99
CA LYS A 57 2.24 23.90 23.34
C LYS A 57 1.99 22.83 24.41
N GLU A 58 1.35 21.73 24.03
CA GLU A 58 0.93 20.65 24.91
C GLU A 58 1.44 19.31 24.37
N TRP A 59 1.85 18.42 25.27
CA TRP A 59 2.42 17.11 24.95
C TRP A 59 1.39 16.06 24.54
N GLY A 60 0.14 16.19 24.99
CA GLY A 60 -0.92 15.23 24.70
C GLY A 60 -0.89 14.00 25.63
N GLU A 61 -1.41 12.87 25.13
CA GLU A 61 -1.50 11.62 25.88
C GLU A 61 -0.18 10.84 25.84
N ASP A 62 0.07 10.07 26.90
CA ASP A 62 1.17 9.11 26.94
C ASP A 62 0.91 7.95 25.97
N ILE A 63 1.90 7.68 25.12
CA ILE A 63 1.87 6.66 24.08
C ILE A 63 2.03 5.25 24.66
N LEU A 64 2.69 5.10 25.80
CA LEU A 64 2.85 3.80 26.47
C LEU A 64 1.58 3.37 27.20
N GLY A 65 0.82 4.33 27.72
CA GLY A 65 -0.45 4.08 28.40
C GLY A 65 -0.22 3.42 29.75
N ALA A 66 -0.50 2.11 29.85
CA ALA A 66 -0.26 1.34 31.08
C ALA A 66 1.05 0.53 31.04
N ASP A 67 1.73 0.51 29.89
CA ASP A 67 2.98 -0.21 29.70
C ASP A 67 4.19 0.68 30.05
N VAL A 68 5.37 0.06 30.09
CA VAL A 68 6.66 0.75 30.23
C VAL A 68 7.59 0.32 29.10
N LEU A 69 8.63 1.11 28.82
CA LEU A 69 9.66 0.79 27.84
C LEU A 69 11.01 0.53 28.55
N PRO A 70 11.36 -0.74 28.83
CA PRO A 70 12.62 -1.10 29.48
C PRO A 70 13.85 -0.64 28.71
N SER A 71 14.97 -0.53 29.44
CA SER A 71 16.26 -0.27 28.81
C SER A 71 16.64 -1.39 27.85
N ASN A 72 17.05 -1.01 26.64
CA ASN A 72 17.34 -1.85 25.46
C ASN A 72 16.13 -2.35 24.66
N ASP A 73 14.91 -2.05 25.07
CA ASP A 73 13.71 -2.39 24.31
C ASP A 73 13.29 -1.28 23.33
N GLU A 74 12.31 -1.60 22.49
CA GLU A 74 11.78 -0.68 21.49
C GLU A 74 10.25 -0.73 21.36
N ILE A 75 9.66 0.39 20.92
CA ILE A 75 8.23 0.52 20.64
C ILE A 75 8.00 1.13 19.25
N GLY A 76 6.97 0.66 18.55
CA GLY A 76 6.49 1.26 17.30
C GLY A 76 5.39 2.29 17.54
N ILE A 77 5.63 3.54 17.14
CA ILE A 77 4.66 4.63 17.18
C ILE A 77 4.03 4.80 15.80
N VAL A 78 2.70 4.75 15.73
CA VAL A 78 1.94 4.85 14.48
C VAL A 78 1.41 6.27 14.29
N PHE A 79 1.85 6.94 13.23
CA PHE A 79 1.39 8.27 12.83
C PHE A 79 0.24 8.19 11.83
N SER A 80 -0.78 9.00 12.07
CA SER A 80 -1.85 9.25 11.12
C SER A 80 -1.34 9.97 9.87
N ARG A 81 -1.80 9.57 8.67
CA ARG A 81 -1.48 10.29 7.43
C ARG A 81 -2.10 11.69 7.35
N LYS A 82 -3.11 12.00 8.17
CA LYS A 82 -3.70 13.36 8.21
C LYS A 82 -2.75 14.37 8.85
N GLU A 83 -1.71 13.88 9.50
CA GLU A 83 -0.77 14.73 10.19
C GLU A 83 0.14 15.50 9.22
N THR A 84 0.15 16.82 9.39
CA THR A 84 0.84 17.74 8.49
C THR A 84 2.04 18.43 9.13
N ALA A 85 2.34 18.14 10.41
CA ALA A 85 3.55 18.57 11.09
C ALA A 85 4.82 18.08 10.39
N LYS A 86 5.74 19.01 10.14
CA LYS A 86 7.07 18.73 9.57
C LYS A 86 8.09 18.36 10.65
N LEU A 87 8.00 19.03 11.79
CA LEU A 87 8.91 18.87 12.93
C LEU A 87 8.11 18.45 14.16
N TRP A 88 8.76 17.68 15.01
CA TRP A 88 8.17 17.02 16.16
C TRP A 88 9.08 17.10 17.36
N ASP A 89 8.49 17.09 18.54
CA ASP A 89 9.21 16.96 19.81
C ASP A 89 8.84 15.64 20.46
N LEU A 90 9.81 15.05 21.16
CA LEU A 90 9.67 13.79 21.89
C LEU A 90 10.10 13.99 23.34
N ARG A 91 9.29 13.52 24.28
CA ARG A 91 9.57 13.52 25.71
C ARG A 91 9.48 12.11 26.25
N VAL A 92 10.40 11.75 27.14
CA VAL A 92 10.32 10.52 27.93
C VAL A 92 10.42 10.86 29.40
N GLU A 93 9.72 10.10 30.22
CA GLU A 93 9.74 10.24 31.68
C GLU A 93 10.05 8.90 32.34
N ASP A 94 10.75 8.94 33.47
CA ASP A 94 10.87 7.78 34.37
C ASP A 94 9.69 7.69 35.35
N ASP A 95 9.72 6.71 36.25
CA ASP A 95 8.70 6.50 37.27
C ASP A 95 8.66 7.57 38.38
N GLU A 96 9.71 8.39 38.49
CA GLU A 96 9.77 9.54 39.39
C GLU A 96 9.26 10.85 38.74
N GLY A 97 8.92 10.81 37.45
CA GLY A 97 8.50 11.97 36.66
C GLY A 97 9.66 12.85 36.19
N THR A 98 10.91 12.38 36.32
CA THR A 98 12.06 13.03 35.72
C THR A 98 12.00 12.82 34.22
N TYR A 99 12.17 13.90 33.46
CA TYR A 99 11.95 13.88 32.01
C TYR A 99 13.16 14.32 31.21
N ILE A 100 13.19 13.84 29.98
CA ILE A 100 14.16 14.21 28.96
C ILE A 100 13.42 14.51 27.66
N GLU A 101 13.81 15.58 26.98
CA GLU A 101 13.18 16.06 25.75
C GLU A 101 14.17 16.11 24.58
N TRP A 102 13.66 15.83 23.38
CA TRP A 102 14.32 16.01 22.10
C TRP A 102 13.40 16.81 21.19
N GLU A 103 13.88 17.97 20.74
CA GLU A 103 13.09 18.89 19.93
C GLU A 103 13.51 18.91 18.46
N ASN A 104 12.65 19.44 17.59
CA ASN A 104 12.92 19.71 16.17
C ASN A 104 13.24 18.45 15.32
N LEU A 105 12.55 17.34 15.59
CA LEU A 105 12.74 16.07 14.89
C LEU A 105 11.96 16.00 13.57
N ASP A 106 12.65 15.71 12.45
CA ASP A 106 11.99 15.39 11.17
C ASP A 106 11.55 13.92 11.14
N LEU A 107 10.50 13.62 11.89
CA LEU A 107 9.91 12.29 11.95
C LEU A 107 9.29 11.83 10.62
N ARG A 108 9.28 12.64 9.55
CA ARG A 108 8.85 12.19 8.22
C ARG A 108 9.94 11.45 7.47
N ALA A 109 11.19 11.86 7.65
CA ALA A 109 12.35 11.23 7.05
C ALA A 109 12.87 10.02 7.85
N ILE A 110 12.50 9.92 9.13
CA ILE A 110 13.05 8.95 10.09
C ILE A 110 12.16 7.72 10.20
N SER A 111 12.76 6.52 10.30
CA SER A 111 12.07 5.26 10.65
C SER A 111 12.39 4.77 12.05
N LYS A 112 13.54 5.16 12.62
CA LYS A 112 13.96 4.74 13.96
C LYS A 112 14.70 5.85 14.69
N VAL A 113 14.35 6.03 15.96
CA VAL A 113 14.98 6.96 16.90
C VAL A 113 15.57 6.13 18.03
N THR A 114 16.88 6.23 18.26
CA THR A 114 17.54 5.57 19.40
C THR A 114 17.93 6.61 20.42
N LEU A 115 17.33 6.55 21.61
CA LEU A 115 17.49 7.52 22.68
C LEU A 115 18.65 7.15 23.59
N TYR A 116 19.51 8.11 23.91
CA TYR A 116 20.65 7.92 24.80
C TYR A 116 20.68 9.00 25.88
N TYR A 117 21.12 8.62 27.07
CA TYR A 117 21.39 9.53 28.16
C TYR A 117 22.71 9.15 28.82
N LYS A 118 23.66 10.08 28.84
CA LYS A 118 24.98 9.85 29.45
C LYS A 118 25.55 11.16 29.97
N ASN A 119 26.11 11.13 31.18
CA ASN A 119 26.75 12.28 31.83
C ASN A 119 25.84 13.52 31.89
N GLY A 120 24.56 13.35 32.21
CA GLY A 120 23.60 14.47 32.28
C GLY A 120 23.15 15.01 30.92
N LYS A 121 23.54 14.36 29.81
CA LYS A 121 23.22 14.82 28.46
C LYS A 121 22.36 13.81 27.70
N ALA A 122 21.23 14.30 27.21
CA ALA A 122 20.36 13.60 26.28
C ALA A 122 20.91 13.70 24.85
N THR A 123 20.93 12.58 24.14
CA THR A 123 21.29 12.52 22.71
C THR A 123 20.41 11.48 22.02
N ALA A 124 20.23 11.60 20.71
CA ALA A 124 19.50 10.61 19.92
C ALA A 124 20.23 10.34 18.61
N ILE A 125 20.10 9.10 18.12
CA ILE A 125 20.53 8.69 16.78
C ILE A 125 19.27 8.47 15.94
N PHE A 126 19.26 9.02 14.74
CA PHE A 126 18.12 8.95 13.82
C PHE A 126 18.49 8.11 12.60
N ASP A 127 17.79 7.00 12.41
CA ASP A 127 17.90 6.21 11.19
C ASP A 127 16.79 6.64 10.23
N ASN A 128 17.20 7.15 9.07
CA ASN A 128 16.25 7.49 8.02
C ASN A 128 15.55 6.24 7.51
N ALA A 129 14.24 6.36 7.27
CA ALA A 129 13.51 5.33 6.57
C ALA A 129 14.17 5.13 5.21
N ILE A 130 14.60 3.89 4.95
CA ILE A 130 15.03 3.52 3.60
C ILE A 130 13.73 3.37 2.79
N PRO A 131 13.45 4.27 1.83
CA PRO A 131 12.22 4.18 1.06
C PRO A 131 12.19 2.88 0.25
N ASP A 132 11.02 2.25 0.17
CA ASP A 132 10.82 1.12 -0.73
C ASP A 132 10.66 1.62 -2.17
N MET A 133 11.75 1.48 -2.92
CA MET A 133 11.84 1.81 -4.33
C MET A 133 11.60 0.60 -5.24
N ALA A 134 11.42 -0.60 -4.69
CA ALA A 134 11.26 -1.80 -5.49
C ALA A 134 10.02 -1.72 -6.39
N GLY A 135 10.15 -2.23 -7.61
CA GLY A 135 9.10 -2.24 -8.61
C GLY A 135 9.53 -1.65 -9.96
N ASN A 136 8.54 -1.49 -10.84
CA ASN A 136 8.77 -0.94 -12.17
C ASN A 136 8.56 0.57 -12.18
N TRP A 137 9.36 1.28 -12.95
CA TRP A 137 9.39 2.74 -13.05
C TRP A 137 9.35 3.16 -14.52
N ILE A 138 8.49 4.13 -14.83
CA ILE A 138 8.28 4.64 -16.19
C ILE A 138 8.86 6.05 -16.27
N GLY A 139 9.79 6.27 -17.21
CA GLY A 139 10.38 7.58 -17.45
C GLY A 139 9.50 8.48 -18.32
N TYR A 140 9.59 9.79 -18.09
CA TYR A 140 9.01 10.86 -18.89
C TYR A 140 10.10 11.92 -19.10
N TYR A 141 10.22 12.41 -20.33
CA TYR A 141 11.14 13.50 -20.67
C TYR A 141 10.52 14.87 -20.34
N ASP A 142 11.31 15.93 -20.45
CA ASP A 142 10.91 17.31 -20.12
C ASP A 142 9.70 17.79 -20.93
N ASP A 143 9.56 17.30 -22.16
CA ASP A 143 8.42 17.59 -23.04
C ASP A 143 7.15 16.78 -22.68
N GLY A 144 7.20 15.98 -21.60
CA GLY A 144 6.13 15.12 -21.13
C GLY A 144 5.99 13.81 -21.91
N THR A 145 6.82 13.58 -22.94
CA THR A 145 6.75 12.35 -23.71
C THR A 145 7.25 11.16 -22.88
N ARG A 146 6.57 10.03 -23.04
CA ARG A 146 6.87 8.81 -22.29
C ARG A 146 8.12 8.13 -22.85
N SER A 147 9.06 7.81 -21.97
CA SER A 147 10.24 7.01 -22.31
C SER A 147 9.85 5.61 -22.81
N PRO A 148 10.54 5.08 -23.84
CA PRO A 148 10.31 3.70 -24.32
C PRO A 148 10.82 2.63 -23.34
N TYR A 149 11.66 3.04 -22.36
CA TYR A 149 12.24 2.19 -21.34
C TYR A 149 11.33 2.10 -20.11
N VAL A 150 11.28 0.91 -19.52
CA VAL A 150 10.67 0.69 -18.21
C VAL A 150 11.72 0.05 -17.33
N TRP A 151 12.04 0.71 -16.22
CA TRP A 151 13.12 0.34 -15.33
C TRP A 151 12.59 -0.43 -14.14
N ARG A 152 13.06 -1.66 -13.97
CA ARG A 152 12.81 -2.44 -12.77
C ARG A 152 13.90 -2.13 -11.75
N ILE A 153 13.48 -1.66 -10.58
CA ILE A 153 14.32 -1.49 -9.39
C ILE A 153 14.11 -2.69 -8.47
N THR A 154 15.20 -3.37 -8.12
CA THR A 154 15.28 -4.30 -6.99
C THR A 154 16.14 -3.68 -5.91
N GLN A 155 15.81 -3.90 -4.65
CA GLN A 155 16.42 -3.19 -3.52
C GLN A 155 16.89 -4.16 -2.44
N ASN A 156 18.06 -3.89 -1.88
CA ASN A 156 18.58 -4.54 -0.69
C ASN A 156 19.13 -3.47 0.26
N GLY A 157 18.36 -3.14 1.30
CA GLY A 157 18.63 -1.97 2.15
C GLY A 157 18.71 -0.70 1.30
N SER A 158 19.78 0.07 1.44
CA SER A 158 20.00 1.29 0.67
C SER A 158 20.54 1.05 -0.74
N ASN A 159 20.92 -0.18 -1.11
CA ASN A 159 21.46 -0.50 -2.42
C ASN A 159 20.35 -0.85 -3.40
N LEU A 160 20.45 -0.32 -4.62
CA LEU A 160 19.52 -0.53 -5.72
C LEU A 160 20.22 -1.26 -6.87
N ALA A 161 19.49 -2.15 -7.54
CA ALA A 161 19.82 -2.62 -8.87
C ALA A 161 18.69 -2.24 -9.82
N ILE A 162 19.04 -1.52 -10.87
CA ILE A 162 18.14 -0.92 -11.86
C ILE A 162 18.39 -1.64 -13.17
N THR A 163 17.36 -2.23 -13.77
CA THR A 163 17.47 -3.02 -15.01
C THR A 163 16.35 -2.64 -15.97
N ASP A 164 16.62 -2.51 -17.27
CA ASP A 164 15.54 -2.40 -18.25
C ASP A 164 14.76 -3.72 -18.28
N THR A 165 13.45 -3.62 -18.15
CA THR A 165 12.52 -4.77 -18.18
C THR A 165 12.54 -5.53 -19.50
N LYS A 166 12.91 -4.88 -20.61
CA LYS A 166 13.00 -5.52 -21.93
C LYS A 166 14.39 -6.09 -22.21
N ASN A 167 15.44 -5.49 -21.65
CA ASN A 167 16.82 -5.87 -21.89
C ASN A 167 17.68 -5.74 -20.62
N SER A 168 17.93 -6.88 -19.96
CA SER A 168 18.70 -6.93 -18.70
C SER A 168 20.18 -6.53 -18.83
N SER A 169 20.73 -6.41 -20.04
CA SER A 169 22.09 -5.90 -20.26
C SER A 169 22.21 -4.40 -20.01
N THR A 170 21.11 -3.65 -20.16
CA THR A 170 21.06 -2.23 -19.82
C THR A 170 20.67 -2.09 -18.35
N LYS A 171 21.66 -1.74 -17.52
CA LYS A 171 21.52 -1.75 -16.07
C LYS A 171 22.35 -0.66 -15.40
N SER A 172 21.95 -0.31 -14.19
CA SER A 172 22.73 0.53 -13.28
C SER A 172 22.60 0.01 -11.86
N ARG A 173 23.67 0.15 -11.08
CA ARG A 173 23.59 0.14 -9.62
C ARG A 173 23.04 1.48 -9.15
N GLY A 174 22.52 1.51 -7.94
CA GLY A 174 22.10 2.74 -7.34
C GLY A 174 22.12 2.69 -5.83
N THR A 175 21.87 3.85 -5.23
CA THR A 175 21.69 3.97 -3.78
C THR A 175 20.51 4.87 -3.47
N VAL A 176 19.86 4.64 -2.33
CA VAL A 176 18.85 5.55 -1.78
C VAL A 176 19.21 5.92 -0.34
N GLN A 177 19.13 7.19 -0.02
CA GLN A 177 19.31 7.72 1.33
C GLN A 177 18.33 8.88 1.56
N GLY A 178 17.35 8.69 2.44
CA GLY A 178 16.25 9.64 2.60
C GLY A 178 15.55 9.85 1.26
N ASN A 179 15.50 11.10 0.78
CA ASN A 179 14.93 11.44 -0.54
C ASN A 179 15.97 11.44 -1.69
N SER A 180 17.25 11.19 -1.40
CA SER A 180 18.30 11.21 -2.42
C SER A 180 18.44 9.84 -3.07
N VAL A 181 18.34 9.80 -4.39
CA VAL A 181 18.50 8.60 -5.21
C VAL A 181 19.69 8.78 -6.11
N ARG A 182 20.55 7.77 -6.21
CA ARG A 182 21.65 7.76 -7.16
C ARG A 182 21.58 6.58 -8.12
N ALA A 183 21.75 6.82 -9.43
CA ALA A 183 21.96 5.80 -10.45
C ALA A 183 23.42 5.86 -10.94
N LEU A 184 24.28 5.01 -10.37
CA LEU A 184 25.73 5.18 -10.42
C LEU A 184 26.36 4.94 -11.79
N ASP A 185 25.71 4.16 -12.66
CA ASP A 185 26.27 3.72 -13.93
C ASP A 185 25.58 4.40 -15.13
N PHE A 186 24.61 5.29 -14.89
CA PHE A 186 23.96 6.10 -15.92
C PHE A 186 24.62 7.48 -16.05
N ALA A 187 24.36 8.14 -17.19
CA ALA A 187 24.83 9.50 -17.44
C ALA A 187 24.23 10.49 -16.42
N THR A 188 22.93 10.35 -16.17
CA THR A 188 22.22 11.09 -15.13
C THR A 188 22.21 10.27 -13.86
N GLN A 189 22.91 10.80 -12.85
CA GLN A 189 23.17 10.03 -11.64
C GLN A 189 22.35 10.46 -10.45
N ASN A 190 21.87 11.70 -10.38
CA ASN A 190 21.30 12.26 -9.15
C ASN A 190 19.80 12.49 -9.33
N GLY A 191 19.00 11.97 -8.39
CA GLY A 191 17.56 12.12 -8.39
C GLY A 191 17.00 12.43 -7.00
N THR A 192 15.82 13.03 -6.97
CA THR A 192 15.06 13.33 -5.75
C THR A 192 13.75 12.55 -5.74
N LEU A 193 13.58 11.69 -4.74
CA LEU A 193 12.37 10.90 -4.49
C LEU A 193 11.30 11.77 -3.82
N SER A 194 10.06 11.65 -4.28
CA SER A 194 8.89 12.24 -3.65
C SER A 194 8.59 11.60 -2.30
N ALA A 195 7.94 12.34 -1.40
CA ALA A 195 7.66 11.88 -0.04
C ALA A 195 6.77 10.61 0.02
N ASP A 196 5.92 10.40 -1.00
CA ASP A 196 5.09 9.20 -1.13
C ASP A 196 5.82 8.02 -1.79
N GLY A 197 7.07 8.20 -2.22
CA GLY A 197 7.90 7.17 -2.85
C GLY A 197 7.47 6.79 -4.27
N THR A 198 6.62 7.58 -4.94
CA THR A 198 6.05 7.24 -6.25
C THR A 198 6.68 7.98 -7.43
N ARG A 199 7.52 8.98 -7.18
CA ARG A 199 8.15 9.80 -8.23
C ARG A 199 9.62 10.07 -7.92
N ILE A 200 10.49 9.92 -8.91
CA ILE A 200 11.88 10.38 -8.88
C ILE A 200 12.02 11.50 -9.90
N SER A 201 12.53 12.66 -9.50
CA SER A 201 12.90 13.73 -10.43
C SER A 201 14.41 13.73 -10.56
N TRP A 202 14.92 13.43 -11.75
CA TRP A 202 16.36 13.37 -12.03
C TRP A 202 16.92 14.74 -12.39
N SER A 203 18.22 14.92 -12.19
CA SER A 203 18.90 16.21 -12.38
C SER A 203 18.96 16.69 -13.83
N ASP A 204 18.71 15.81 -14.79
CA ASP A 204 18.61 16.13 -16.23
C ASP A 204 17.19 16.51 -16.67
N GLY A 205 16.24 16.59 -15.72
CA GLY A 205 14.83 16.90 -15.98
C GLY A 205 13.94 15.68 -16.17
N VAL A 206 14.52 14.50 -16.46
CA VAL A 206 13.76 13.25 -16.63
C VAL A 206 13.04 12.92 -15.32
N VAL A 207 11.78 12.50 -15.43
CA VAL A 207 10.95 12.11 -14.30
C VAL A 207 10.64 10.64 -14.40
N TRP A 208 10.87 9.87 -13.35
CA TRP A 208 10.38 8.51 -13.25
C TRP A 208 9.17 8.45 -12.34
N VAL A 209 8.13 7.75 -12.77
CA VAL A 209 6.93 7.48 -11.98
C VAL A 209 6.84 5.98 -11.74
N LYS A 210 6.64 5.59 -10.48
CA LYS A 210 6.46 4.20 -10.07
C LYS A 210 5.21 3.67 -10.77
N ALA A 211 5.38 2.63 -11.57
CA ALA A 211 4.26 1.95 -12.20
C ALA A 211 3.37 1.41 -11.08
N ALA A 212 2.06 1.58 -11.22
CA ALA A 212 1.10 0.97 -10.30
C ALA A 212 1.45 -0.52 -10.17
N LYS A 213 1.64 -0.98 -8.93
CA LYS A 213 1.82 -2.42 -8.66
C LYS A 213 0.60 -3.10 -9.28
N ALA A 214 0.84 -4.05 -10.20
CA ALA A 214 -0.24 -4.86 -10.72
C ALA A 214 -0.96 -5.48 -9.51
N PRO A 215 -2.29 -5.35 -9.40
CA PRO A 215 -2.99 -5.87 -8.24
C PRO A 215 -2.70 -7.36 -8.09
N ASP A 216 -2.58 -7.84 -6.85
CA ASP A 216 -2.33 -9.26 -6.59
C ASP A 216 -3.52 -10.08 -7.07
N LEU A 217 -3.37 -10.86 -8.15
CA LEU A 217 -4.44 -11.72 -8.67
C LEU A 217 -4.39 -13.14 -8.14
N ASN A 218 -3.42 -13.47 -7.27
CA ASN A 218 -3.31 -14.80 -6.71
C ASN A 218 -4.61 -15.20 -6.02
N GLY A 219 -5.15 -16.36 -6.40
CA GLY A 219 -6.33 -16.92 -5.75
C GLY A 219 -7.25 -17.65 -6.71
N VAL A 220 -8.41 -18.02 -6.16
CA VAL A 220 -9.46 -18.76 -6.84
C VAL A 220 -10.49 -17.79 -7.39
N TRP A 221 -10.88 -17.98 -8.65
CA TRP A 221 -11.77 -17.12 -9.40
C TRP A 221 -12.90 -17.95 -10.01
N VAL A 222 -14.12 -17.42 -9.93
CA VAL A 222 -15.31 -18.07 -10.48
C VAL A 222 -15.94 -17.16 -11.52
N GLY A 223 -16.23 -17.71 -12.70
CA GLY A 223 -16.92 -17.00 -13.76
C GLY A 223 -18.43 -16.90 -13.54
N TYR A 224 -19.04 -15.83 -14.02
CA TYR A 224 -20.48 -15.59 -14.09
C TYR A 224 -20.80 -15.07 -15.49
N TYR A 225 -21.87 -15.59 -16.09
CA TYR A 225 -22.37 -15.13 -17.38
C TYR A 225 -23.25 -13.88 -17.23
N ASP A 226 -23.63 -13.27 -18.35
CA ASP A 226 -24.42 -12.02 -18.38
C ASP A 226 -25.78 -12.14 -17.65
N ASP A 227 -26.37 -13.35 -17.63
CA ASP A 227 -27.61 -13.65 -16.91
C ASP A 227 -27.40 -13.88 -15.40
N GLY A 228 -26.17 -13.70 -14.90
CA GLY A 228 -25.77 -13.92 -13.52
C GLY A 228 -25.57 -15.39 -13.14
N THR A 229 -25.73 -16.33 -14.08
CA THR A 229 -25.52 -17.75 -13.79
C THR A 229 -24.05 -18.06 -13.56
N ARG A 230 -23.78 -18.88 -12.53
CA ARG A 230 -22.43 -19.27 -12.14
C ARG A 230 -21.86 -20.26 -13.16
N SER A 231 -20.67 -19.95 -13.67
CA SER A 231 -19.91 -20.85 -14.54
C SER A 231 -19.51 -22.12 -13.77
N PRO A 232 -19.56 -23.30 -14.42
CA PRO A 232 -19.05 -24.54 -13.83
C PRO A 232 -17.52 -24.61 -13.82
N TYR A 233 -16.82 -23.63 -14.41
CA TYR A 233 -15.36 -23.54 -14.40
C TYR A 233 -14.88 -22.66 -13.25
N VAL A 234 -13.85 -23.12 -12.55
CA VAL A 234 -13.19 -22.42 -11.46
C VAL A 234 -11.71 -22.31 -11.81
N TRP A 235 -11.12 -21.14 -11.63
CA TRP A 235 -9.77 -20.83 -12.10
C TRP A 235 -8.88 -20.43 -10.95
N ASN A 236 -7.72 -21.06 -10.81
CA ASN A 236 -6.65 -20.57 -9.97
C ASN A 236 -5.78 -19.63 -10.81
N ILE A 237 -5.77 -18.34 -10.46
CA ILE A 237 -4.83 -17.39 -11.03
C ILE A 237 -3.64 -17.33 -10.07
N GLY A 238 -2.45 -17.49 -10.63
CA GLY A 238 -1.18 -17.15 -10.01
C GLY A 238 -0.53 -16.01 -10.78
N HIS A 239 0.19 -15.12 -10.12
CA HIS A 239 0.94 -14.08 -10.79
C HIS A 239 2.32 -13.85 -10.19
N ILE A 240 3.26 -13.44 -11.05
CA ILE A 240 4.56 -12.91 -10.67
C ILE A 240 4.78 -11.68 -11.53
N ASP A 241 4.92 -10.53 -10.88
CA ASP A 241 4.98 -9.21 -11.53
C ASP A 241 3.79 -8.98 -12.49
N SER A 242 4.06 -8.97 -13.79
CA SER A 242 3.07 -8.77 -14.85
C SER A 242 2.65 -10.07 -15.54
N THR A 243 3.23 -11.22 -15.18
CA THR A 243 2.94 -12.50 -15.83
C THR A 243 1.91 -13.28 -15.03
N LEU A 244 0.90 -13.81 -15.72
CA LEU A 244 -0.19 -14.61 -15.15
C LEU A 244 -0.06 -16.08 -15.55
N THR A 245 -0.31 -16.96 -14.59
CA THR A 245 -0.64 -18.36 -14.81
C THR A 245 -2.10 -18.58 -14.44
N ILE A 246 -2.89 -19.14 -15.33
CA ILE A 246 -4.30 -19.46 -15.09
C ILE A 246 -4.45 -20.96 -15.25
N GLN A 247 -4.99 -21.62 -14.23
CA GLN A 247 -5.18 -23.08 -14.22
C GLN A 247 -6.58 -23.43 -13.75
N ASP A 248 -7.17 -24.47 -14.34
CA ASP A 248 -8.42 -25.04 -13.82
C ASP A 248 -8.22 -25.52 -12.38
N ALA A 249 -8.98 -24.93 -11.45
CA ALA A 249 -8.90 -25.21 -10.02
C ALA A 249 -9.74 -26.43 -9.60
N ARG A 250 -10.48 -27.03 -10.52
CA ARG A 250 -11.34 -28.18 -10.22
C ARG A 250 -10.51 -29.46 -10.07
N PRO A 251 -10.96 -30.44 -9.26
CA PRO A 251 -10.30 -31.73 -9.17
C PRO A 251 -10.16 -32.40 -10.56
N GLY A 252 -8.94 -32.75 -10.94
CA GLY A 252 -8.64 -33.34 -12.26
C GLY A 252 -8.63 -32.35 -13.43
N GLY A 253 -8.77 -31.05 -13.18
CA GLY A 253 -8.68 -30.00 -14.19
C GLY A 253 -7.30 -29.90 -14.83
N THR A 254 -7.22 -30.00 -16.15
CA THR A 254 -5.95 -29.95 -16.91
C THR A 254 -5.79 -28.68 -17.74
N THR A 255 -6.86 -27.89 -17.91
CA THR A 255 -6.84 -26.67 -18.71
C THR A 255 -5.97 -25.60 -18.06
N ARG A 256 -5.14 -24.94 -18.87
CA ARG A 256 -4.23 -23.88 -18.46
C ARG A 256 -4.21 -22.78 -19.51
N SER A 257 -3.95 -21.55 -19.07
CA SER A 257 -3.58 -20.42 -19.92
C SER A 257 -2.48 -19.64 -19.26
N ARG A 258 -1.68 -18.96 -20.07
CA ARG A 258 -0.83 -17.87 -19.62
C ARG A 258 -1.50 -16.54 -19.88
N GLY A 259 -0.98 -15.49 -19.25
CA GLY A 259 -1.43 -14.14 -19.52
C GLY A 259 -0.48 -13.08 -19.02
N THR A 260 -0.90 -11.84 -19.21
CA THR A 260 -0.21 -10.67 -18.69
C THR A 260 -1.19 -9.71 -18.04
N ILE A 261 -0.74 -8.96 -17.04
CA ILE A 261 -1.45 -7.80 -16.51
C ILE A 261 -0.60 -6.54 -16.66
N GLN A 262 -1.23 -5.46 -17.11
CA GLN A 262 -0.65 -4.13 -17.16
C GLN A 262 -1.67 -3.10 -16.66
N GLY A 263 -1.41 -2.51 -15.48
CA GLY A 263 -2.40 -1.68 -14.81
C GLY A 263 -3.64 -2.52 -14.45
N ASN A 264 -4.80 -2.14 -15.00
CA ASN A 264 -6.04 -2.89 -14.87
C ASN A 264 -6.33 -3.78 -16.11
N SER A 265 -5.51 -3.74 -17.15
CA SER A 265 -5.73 -4.53 -18.35
C SER A 265 -5.14 -5.93 -18.18
N ILE A 266 -5.94 -6.95 -18.38
CA ILE A 266 -5.56 -8.36 -18.35
C ILE A 266 -5.63 -8.92 -19.77
N ARG A 267 -4.64 -9.73 -20.13
CA ARG A 267 -4.64 -10.48 -21.38
C ARG A 267 -4.36 -11.95 -21.12
N ALA A 268 -5.33 -12.83 -21.36
CA ALA A 268 -5.13 -14.27 -21.48
C ALA A 268 -4.69 -14.63 -22.90
N LEU A 269 -3.80 -15.60 -23.06
CA LEU A 269 -3.21 -15.96 -24.35
C LEU A 269 -3.89 -17.16 -25.00
N ASP A 270 -4.27 -18.14 -24.19
CA ASP A 270 -4.62 -19.49 -24.64
C ASP A 270 -6.15 -19.76 -24.60
N PHE A 271 -6.93 -18.77 -24.17
CA PHE A 271 -8.40 -18.82 -24.17
C PHE A 271 -9.00 -18.13 -25.40
N ALA A 272 -10.25 -18.47 -25.72
CA ALA A 272 -11.02 -17.81 -26.78
C ALA A 272 -11.19 -16.32 -26.48
N THR A 273 -11.56 -16.01 -25.24
CA THR A 273 -11.63 -14.64 -24.74
C THR A 273 -10.31 -14.25 -24.12
N LYS A 274 -9.71 -13.21 -24.67
CA LYS A 274 -8.32 -12.85 -24.36
C LYS A 274 -8.20 -11.58 -23.54
N ASN A 275 -9.13 -10.65 -23.65
CA ASN A 275 -8.96 -9.32 -23.04
C ASN A 275 -9.92 -9.17 -21.86
N GLY A 276 -9.41 -8.69 -20.73
CA GLY A 276 -10.19 -8.43 -19.53
C GLY A 276 -9.77 -7.14 -18.83
N THR A 277 -10.67 -6.59 -18.02
CA THR A 277 -10.44 -5.39 -17.21
C THR A 277 -10.66 -5.72 -15.74
N LEU A 278 -9.66 -5.46 -14.92
CA LEU A 278 -9.67 -5.65 -13.48
C LEU A 278 -10.31 -4.45 -12.76
N SER A 279 -11.16 -4.73 -11.78
CA SER A 279 -11.73 -3.71 -10.89
C SER A 279 -10.66 -3.08 -10.01
N ALA A 280 -10.93 -1.87 -9.52
CA ALA A 280 -10.00 -1.12 -8.68
C ALA A 280 -9.67 -1.84 -7.35
N ASP A 281 -10.65 -2.57 -6.80
CA ASP A 281 -10.48 -3.40 -5.59
C ASP A 281 -9.76 -4.73 -5.86
N GLY A 282 -9.49 -5.05 -7.12
CA GLY A 282 -8.81 -6.28 -7.53
C GLY A 282 -9.65 -7.56 -7.43
N ASN A 283 -10.96 -7.48 -7.14
CA ASN A 283 -11.79 -8.67 -6.88
C ASN A 283 -12.65 -9.11 -8.07
N ARG A 284 -12.67 -8.35 -9.15
CA ARG A 284 -13.51 -8.61 -10.33
C ARG A 284 -12.75 -8.39 -11.63
N ILE A 285 -12.79 -9.37 -12.53
CA ILE A 285 -12.31 -9.25 -13.91
C ILE A 285 -13.52 -9.27 -14.83
N THR A 286 -13.67 -8.25 -15.67
CA THR A 286 -14.70 -8.23 -16.72
C THR A 286 -14.04 -8.54 -18.05
N TRP A 287 -14.37 -9.69 -18.65
CA TRP A 287 -13.81 -10.13 -19.92
C TRP A 287 -14.57 -9.52 -21.11
N SER A 288 -13.91 -9.44 -22.27
CA SER A 288 -14.46 -8.80 -23.47
C SER A 288 -15.66 -9.52 -24.08
N ASP A 289 -15.94 -10.76 -23.66
CA ASP A 289 -17.10 -11.54 -24.06
C ASP A 289 -18.30 -11.39 -23.10
N GLY A 290 -18.19 -10.50 -22.09
CA GLY A 290 -19.23 -10.27 -21.08
C GLY A 290 -19.04 -11.10 -19.80
N VAL A 291 -18.28 -12.20 -19.86
CA VAL A 291 -18.06 -13.05 -18.68
C VAL A 291 -17.33 -12.27 -17.58
N VAL A 292 -17.84 -12.39 -16.35
CA VAL A 292 -17.25 -11.74 -15.18
C VAL A 292 -16.62 -12.79 -14.29
N TRP A 293 -15.35 -12.65 -13.95
CA TRP A 293 -14.73 -13.47 -12.91
C TRP A 293 -14.72 -12.71 -11.59
N VAL A 294 -15.13 -13.39 -10.53
CA VAL A 294 -15.14 -12.85 -9.17
C VAL A 294 -14.22 -13.71 -8.29
N ARG A 295 -13.34 -13.05 -7.54
CA ARG A 295 -12.45 -13.71 -6.59
C ARG A 295 -13.26 -14.36 -5.46
N GLN A 296 -12.84 -15.54 -5.02
CA GLN A 296 -13.41 -16.28 -3.88
C GLN A 296 -12.53 -16.19 -2.65
#